data_AF-A0A3N9N8S0-F1
#
_entry.id   AF-A0A3N9N8S0-F1
#
_cell.length_a   1.000
_cell.length_b   1.000
_cell.length_c   1.000
_cell.angle_alpha   90.00
_cell.angle_beta   90.00
_cell.angle_gamma   90.00
#
_symmetry.space_group_name_H-M   'P 1'
#
loop_
_entity.id
_entity.type
_entity.pdbx_description
1 polymer ?
#
loop_
_entity_poly.entity_id
_entity_poly.type
_entity_poly.pdbx_seq_one_letter_code
_entity_poly.pdbx_strand_id
1 'polypeptide(L)'
;MPFQSAAIFNSPLYKEKVRIMKQVLFFLGVLLMARHALSQVNTLDRRYVPVTYKTAARPLFELNVNEWTAYRFDRATKSWSAIPFQFDQLTDTDRYDRNKDDLTDATDEMIFLPTDTGDKAELSDWITDEMSRQAERIELQLTDPLNPSKQGWIYLFKNVMTKPKVQNYIDYIPGPPDQAAADTIVTTAFKLGHSKNGWIDYLKFTGGKNDFIDRFKLRLKGEGILVPPYEINEDFVQAETGDDVVAFYPGPVRLFHISRADILLEKLNLPIISKPSPFEYNYEYTPYSFAIEAETDIDASLLAIFGVRLIRQSLDFNNNAVGMTFYSANNPNGVLIDGVATSYSDALNQSERENWVMATGDHGTVFLIFNITIMKNSRRRIYFHDEKNNSNTGDMTQNTGDSFSIGDMGVMIEATGDALITNRLAVTYKGYFIDRANVNFEFGEQLLAWEQNPLNVTAVLQMYDPTGIVESEPGPPDDFQLYSTYPNPYHLNSAARIRFEFGGSVNNLYDIVVYNVIGQKVVEFKNLAVNANGRHVVLWDARDANGLLTAPGVYFVQLDNGIQTLTQKLIISR
;
A
#
# COMPACT_ATOMS: atom_id res chain seq x y z
N MET A 1 20.84 -76.49 -1.11
CA MET A 1 19.40 -76.41 -1.46
C MET A 1 19.09 -74.97 -1.86
N PRO A 2 18.61 -74.71 -3.08
CA PRO A 2 18.26 -73.37 -3.55
C PRO A 2 16.78 -73.03 -3.28
N PHE A 3 16.43 -71.76 -3.52
CA PHE A 3 15.08 -71.15 -3.56
C PHE A 3 14.45 -70.71 -2.24
N GLN A 4 14.51 -69.40 -1.97
CA GLN A 4 13.39 -68.57 -1.45
C GLN A 4 13.82 -67.10 -1.36
N SER A 5 13.82 -66.37 -2.49
CA SER A 5 13.86 -64.89 -2.44
C SER A 5 13.12 -64.20 -3.58
N ALA A 6 12.88 -64.88 -4.70
CA ALA A 6 12.19 -64.32 -5.87
C ALA A 6 10.65 -64.28 -5.78
N ALA A 7 10.02 -64.92 -4.78
CA ALA A 7 8.55 -65.07 -4.74
C ALA A 7 7.79 -63.86 -4.14
N ILE A 8 8.47 -62.97 -3.40
CA ILE A 8 7.80 -61.87 -2.69
C ILE A 8 7.43 -60.73 -3.66
N PHE A 9 8.27 -60.47 -4.66
CA PHE A 9 8.11 -59.37 -5.62
C PHE A 9 7.03 -59.60 -6.71
N ASN A 10 6.56 -60.84 -6.88
CA ASN A 10 5.57 -61.17 -7.91
C ASN A 10 4.16 -61.51 -7.36
N SER A 11 3.96 -61.34 -6.05
CA SER A 11 2.65 -61.57 -5.43
C SER A 11 1.64 -60.48 -5.83
N PRO A 12 0.34 -60.81 -6.04
CA PRO A 12 -0.70 -59.83 -6.38
C PRO A 12 -0.79 -58.69 -5.35
N LEU A 13 -0.65 -59.03 -4.07
CA LEU A 13 -0.64 -58.10 -2.94
C LEU A 13 0.53 -57.10 -2.99
N TYR A 14 1.72 -57.52 -3.45
CA TYR A 14 2.86 -56.61 -3.62
C TYR A 14 2.64 -55.66 -4.80
N LYS A 15 2.11 -56.15 -5.92
CA LYS A 15 1.78 -55.31 -7.09
C LYS A 15 0.68 -54.28 -6.78
N GLU A 16 -0.31 -54.66 -5.98
CA GLU A 16 -1.37 -53.76 -5.53
C GLU A 16 -0.85 -52.70 -4.54
N LYS A 17 0.00 -53.07 -3.58
CA LYS A 17 0.68 -52.10 -2.70
C LYS A 17 1.57 -51.13 -3.46
N VAL A 18 2.33 -51.60 -4.46
CA VAL A 18 3.17 -50.72 -5.30
C VAL A 18 2.31 -49.80 -6.16
N ARG A 19 1.17 -50.26 -6.68
CA ARG A 19 0.22 -49.42 -7.43
C ARG A 19 -0.42 -48.36 -6.55
N ILE A 20 -0.87 -48.71 -5.35
CA ILE A 20 -1.43 -47.76 -4.37
C ILE A 20 -0.35 -46.76 -3.93
N MET A 21 0.88 -47.21 -3.67
CA MET A 21 2.00 -46.34 -3.31
C MET A 21 2.36 -45.36 -4.43
N LYS A 22 2.36 -45.80 -5.70
CA LYS A 22 2.54 -44.92 -6.86
C LYS A 22 1.40 -43.92 -7.02
N GLN A 23 0.15 -44.31 -6.76
CA GLN A 23 -1.00 -43.40 -6.79
C GLN A 23 -0.94 -42.38 -5.66
N VAL A 24 -0.55 -42.79 -4.44
CA VAL A 24 -0.36 -41.89 -3.30
C VAL A 24 0.81 -40.93 -3.55
N LEU A 25 1.94 -41.41 -4.07
CA LEU A 25 3.08 -40.56 -4.45
C LEU A 25 2.73 -39.58 -5.58
N PHE A 26 1.93 -40.01 -6.56
CA PHE A 26 1.43 -39.13 -7.62
C PHE A 26 0.49 -38.05 -7.06
N PHE A 27 -0.46 -38.42 -6.20
CA PHE A 27 -1.36 -37.46 -5.54
C PHE A 27 -0.60 -36.51 -4.60
N LEU A 28 0.41 -36.99 -3.86
CA LEU A 28 1.28 -36.13 -3.04
C LEU A 28 2.10 -35.17 -3.91
N GLY A 29 2.61 -35.64 -5.05
CA GLY A 29 3.33 -34.82 -6.02
C GLY A 29 2.45 -33.74 -6.64
N VAL A 30 1.21 -34.07 -7.00
CA VAL A 30 0.21 -33.09 -7.49
C VAL A 30 -0.17 -32.08 -6.40
N LEU A 31 -0.29 -32.50 -5.13
CA LEU A 31 -0.54 -31.60 -3.99
C LEU A 31 0.65 -30.68 -3.67
N LEU A 32 1.89 -31.18 -3.83
CA LEU A 32 3.11 -30.38 -3.65
C LEU A 32 3.32 -29.39 -4.81
N MET A 33 3.07 -29.79 -6.06
CA MET A 33 3.08 -28.89 -7.21
C MET A 33 1.97 -27.84 -7.13
N ALA A 34 0.77 -28.20 -6.64
CA ALA A 34 -0.29 -27.23 -6.37
C ALA A 34 0.09 -26.23 -5.28
N ARG A 35 0.80 -26.66 -4.22
CA ARG A 35 1.33 -25.76 -3.18
C ARG A 35 2.39 -24.79 -3.70
N HIS A 36 3.25 -25.21 -4.63
CA HIS A 36 4.25 -24.32 -5.25
C HIS A 36 3.63 -23.38 -6.29
N ALA A 37 2.61 -23.82 -7.04
CA ALA A 37 1.89 -22.96 -7.98
C ALA A 37 1.02 -21.89 -7.28
N LEU A 38 0.40 -22.22 -6.14
CA LEU A 38 -0.42 -21.29 -5.35
C LEU A 38 0.42 -20.21 -4.62
N SER A 39 1.70 -20.48 -4.34
CA SER A 39 2.62 -19.57 -3.63
C SER A 39 3.14 -18.41 -4.50
N GLN A 40 2.78 -18.35 -5.78
CA GLN A 40 3.39 -17.45 -6.76
C GLN A 40 2.38 -16.50 -7.43
N VAL A 41 1.09 -16.59 -7.10
CA VAL A 41 0.02 -15.77 -7.68
C VAL A 41 -0.44 -14.74 -6.65
N ASN A 42 -0.70 -13.51 -7.08
CA ASN A 42 -1.24 -12.48 -6.21
C ASN A 42 -2.60 -12.92 -5.66
N THR A 43 -2.71 -12.94 -4.33
CA THR A 43 -3.94 -13.26 -3.61
C THR A 43 -4.36 -12.15 -2.65
N LEU A 44 -3.57 -11.07 -2.58
CA LEU A 44 -3.79 -9.94 -1.69
C LEU A 44 -5.11 -9.25 -2.02
N ASP A 45 -5.94 -9.03 -1.00
CA ASP A 45 -7.27 -8.43 -1.11
C ASP A 45 -7.42 -7.19 -0.23
N ARG A 46 -6.35 -6.38 -0.17
CA ARG A 46 -6.35 -5.05 0.44
C ARG A 46 -6.45 -3.96 -0.64
N ARG A 47 -7.16 -2.87 -0.33
CA ARG A 47 -7.40 -1.78 -1.30
C ARG A 47 -7.09 -0.38 -0.80
N TYR A 48 -7.60 -0.02 0.37
CA TYR A 48 -7.74 1.39 0.76
C TYR A 48 -6.57 1.95 1.56
N VAL A 49 -5.93 1.09 2.36
CA VAL A 49 -4.79 1.45 3.21
C VAL A 49 -3.50 1.38 2.37
N PRO A 50 -2.82 2.49 2.07
CA PRO A 50 -1.54 2.46 1.36
C PRO A 50 -0.50 1.69 2.16
N VAL A 51 0.42 1.05 1.44
CA VAL A 51 1.55 0.37 2.08
C VAL A 51 2.67 1.37 2.26
N THR A 52 3.07 1.61 3.51
CA THR A 52 4.26 2.40 3.86
C THR A 52 5.34 1.47 4.39
N TYR A 53 6.59 1.69 3.98
CA TYR A 53 7.71 0.90 4.44
C TYR A 53 8.96 1.76 4.63
N LYS A 54 9.51 1.77 5.85
CA LYS A 54 10.72 2.54 6.18
C LYS A 54 11.92 2.04 5.37
N THR A 55 12.75 2.98 4.93
CA THR A 55 13.96 2.68 4.14
C THR A 55 15.21 2.48 5.01
N ALA A 56 15.05 2.32 6.32
CA ALA A 56 16.11 2.18 7.33
C ALA A 56 17.06 0.97 7.20
N ALA A 57 16.82 0.08 6.24
CA ALA A 57 17.66 -1.09 6.02
C ALA A 57 17.84 -1.38 4.53
N ARG A 58 19.00 -1.98 4.19
CA ARG A 58 19.23 -2.52 2.85
C ARG A 58 18.16 -3.58 2.50
N PRO A 59 17.70 -3.62 1.25
CA PRO A 59 18.26 -2.92 0.09
C PRO A 59 17.67 -1.54 -0.19
N LEU A 60 16.82 -1.00 0.69
CA LEU A 60 16.12 0.28 0.45
C LEU A 60 16.83 1.50 1.04
N PHE A 61 17.89 1.30 1.83
CA PHE A 61 18.73 2.37 2.40
C PHE A 61 19.77 2.88 1.39
N GLU A 62 20.06 4.19 1.40
CA GLU A 62 21.03 4.88 0.53
C GLU A 62 20.74 4.75 -0.98
N LEU A 63 19.46 4.65 -1.35
CA LEU A 63 19.03 4.61 -2.75
C LEU A 63 18.84 6.02 -3.30
N ASN A 64 19.38 6.29 -4.49
CA ASN A 64 18.96 7.47 -5.25
C ASN A 64 17.54 7.26 -5.77
N VAL A 65 16.58 8.03 -5.26
CA VAL A 65 15.15 7.86 -5.54
C VAL A 65 14.82 7.98 -7.03
N ASN A 66 15.63 8.73 -7.78
CA ASN A 66 15.43 8.98 -9.21
C ASN A 66 15.89 7.82 -10.11
N GLU A 67 16.56 6.80 -9.60
CA GLU A 67 17.05 5.67 -10.40
C GLU A 67 16.03 4.52 -10.53
N TRP A 68 14.96 4.54 -9.74
CA TRP A 68 14.05 3.40 -9.61
C TRP A 68 12.73 3.61 -10.36
N THR A 69 12.13 2.51 -10.79
CA THR A 69 10.77 2.46 -11.36
C THR A 69 10.09 1.18 -10.89
N ALA A 70 8.87 1.30 -10.36
CA ALA A 70 8.10 0.17 -9.86
C ALA A 70 7.25 -0.49 -10.94
N TYR A 71 7.18 -1.81 -10.90
CA TYR A 71 6.35 -2.62 -11.78
C TYR A 71 5.65 -3.73 -11.01
N ARG A 72 4.52 -4.15 -11.57
CA ARG A 72 3.86 -5.41 -11.25
C ARG A 72 4.03 -6.40 -12.39
N PHE A 73 4.11 -7.68 -12.03
CA PHE A 73 4.21 -8.78 -12.99
C PHE A 73 2.87 -9.49 -13.13
N ASP A 74 2.49 -9.81 -14.36
CA ASP A 74 1.39 -10.72 -14.68
C ASP A 74 1.99 -12.03 -15.21
N ARG A 75 1.81 -13.11 -14.45
CA ARG A 75 2.44 -14.40 -14.75
C ARG A 75 1.79 -15.11 -15.93
N ALA A 76 0.48 -14.93 -16.10
CA ALA A 76 -0.27 -15.60 -17.16
C ALA A 76 0.16 -15.12 -18.55
N THR A 77 0.43 -13.82 -18.68
CA THR A 77 0.87 -13.17 -19.91
C THR A 77 2.38 -12.96 -20.00
N LYS A 78 3.10 -13.15 -18.88
CA LYS A 78 4.52 -12.82 -18.72
C LYS A 78 4.83 -11.37 -19.07
N SER A 79 3.98 -10.47 -18.61
CA SER A 79 4.07 -9.04 -18.92
C SER A 79 4.30 -8.20 -17.68
N TRP A 80 4.90 -7.03 -17.89
CA TRP A 80 5.22 -6.06 -16.86
C TRP A 80 4.40 -4.81 -17.07
N SER A 81 3.78 -4.29 -16.01
CA SER A 81 3.08 -3.01 -16.02
C SER A 81 3.71 -2.09 -14.98
N ALA A 82 4.11 -0.88 -15.38
CA ALA A 82 4.59 0.12 -14.44
C ALA A 82 3.45 0.58 -13.53
N ILE A 83 3.78 0.85 -12.26
CA ILE A 83 2.81 1.25 -11.23
C ILE A 83 3.23 2.55 -10.54
N PRO A 84 2.29 3.31 -9.97
CA PRO A 84 2.61 4.47 -9.16
C PRO A 84 3.32 4.03 -7.88
N PHE A 85 4.43 4.70 -7.55
CA PHE A 85 5.12 4.56 -6.27
C PHE A 85 5.92 5.84 -6.03
N GLN A 86 6.30 6.08 -4.78
CA GLN A 86 7.25 7.14 -4.45
C GLN A 86 8.06 6.80 -3.21
N PHE A 87 9.18 7.49 -3.08
CA PHE A 87 9.90 7.62 -1.82
C PHE A 87 9.56 8.99 -1.22
N ASP A 88 9.05 8.97 0.00
CA ASP A 88 8.81 10.16 0.80
C ASP A 88 10.07 10.43 1.63
N GLN A 89 10.67 11.59 1.41
CA GLN A 89 11.81 12.04 2.19
C GLN A 89 11.32 12.82 3.41
N LEU A 90 11.61 12.30 4.60
CA LEU A 90 10.98 12.73 5.84
C LEU A 90 12.01 13.17 6.89
N THR A 91 11.60 14.06 7.78
CA THR A 91 12.35 14.45 8.98
C THR A 91 12.25 13.36 10.06
N ASP A 92 13.00 13.52 11.15
CA ASP A 92 12.92 12.68 12.35
C ASP A 92 11.58 12.74 13.09
N THR A 93 10.73 13.70 12.72
CA THR A 93 9.35 13.87 13.19
C THR A 93 8.30 13.39 12.18
N ASP A 94 8.71 12.56 11.21
CA ASP A 94 7.85 12.01 10.15
C ASP A 94 7.18 13.08 9.26
N ARG A 95 7.77 14.28 9.15
CA ARG A 95 7.27 15.37 8.27
C ARG A 95 8.01 15.41 6.96
N TYR A 96 7.38 15.94 5.91
CA TYR A 96 8.05 16.16 4.63
C TYR A 96 9.31 17.03 4.78
N ASP A 97 10.46 16.51 4.35
CA ASP A 97 11.71 17.26 4.36
C ASP A 97 11.78 18.25 3.19
N ARG A 98 11.76 19.55 3.54
CA ARG A 98 11.86 20.65 2.57
C ARG A 98 13.27 20.77 1.97
N ASN A 99 14.29 20.17 2.59
CA ASN A 99 15.69 20.21 2.17
C ASN A 99 16.21 18.83 1.72
N LYS A 100 15.33 18.00 1.17
CA LYS A 100 15.63 16.64 0.73
C LYS A 100 16.82 16.55 -0.23
N ASP A 101 17.53 15.43 -0.17
CA ASP A 101 18.79 15.19 -0.88
C ASP A 101 18.70 14.10 -1.99
N ASP A 102 17.49 13.64 -2.30
CA ASP A 102 17.18 12.57 -3.25
C ASP A 102 17.82 11.19 -2.90
N LEU A 103 18.33 11.00 -1.68
CA LEU A 103 18.82 9.72 -1.15
C LEU A 103 17.89 9.21 -0.05
N THR A 104 17.57 7.92 -0.09
CA THR A 104 16.79 7.31 0.99
C THR A 104 17.64 7.09 2.24
N ASP A 105 17.07 7.37 3.40
CA ASP A 105 17.71 7.12 4.69
C ASP A 105 16.81 6.34 5.68
N ALA A 106 17.01 6.51 6.98
CA ALA A 106 16.25 5.79 8.01
C ALA A 106 14.92 6.45 8.39
N THR A 107 14.75 7.74 8.15
CA THR A 107 13.50 8.46 8.40
C THR A 107 12.53 8.32 7.24
N ASP A 108 13.07 8.14 6.03
CA ASP A 108 12.33 8.03 4.78
C ASP A 108 11.44 6.78 4.66
N GLU A 109 10.45 6.89 3.78
CA GLU A 109 9.45 5.87 3.49
C GLU A 109 9.30 5.60 2.01
N MET A 110 9.04 4.35 1.64
CA MET A 110 8.47 4.01 0.35
C MET A 110 6.96 3.81 0.49
N ILE A 111 6.18 4.34 -0.46
CA ILE A 111 4.73 4.20 -0.47
C ILE A 111 4.17 3.81 -1.85
N PHE A 112 3.16 2.93 -1.83
CA PHE A 112 2.39 2.48 -2.99
C PHE A 112 1.02 1.92 -2.56
N LEU A 113 0.11 1.67 -3.52
CA LEU A 113 -1.19 1.05 -3.21
C LEU A 113 -1.10 -0.49 -3.21
N PRO A 114 -1.80 -1.18 -2.30
CA PRO A 114 -1.85 -2.65 -2.29
C PRO A 114 -2.48 -3.24 -3.56
N THR A 115 -3.37 -2.50 -4.23
CA THR A 115 -3.98 -2.90 -5.51
C THR A 115 -3.00 -2.96 -6.68
N ASP A 116 -1.81 -2.39 -6.53
CA ASP A 116 -0.77 -2.40 -7.55
C ASP A 116 0.12 -3.63 -7.47
N THR A 117 -0.09 -4.51 -6.50
CA THR A 117 0.63 -5.78 -6.42
C THR A 117 0.31 -6.69 -7.62
N GLY A 118 1.33 -7.43 -8.06
CA GLY A 118 1.24 -8.47 -9.09
C GLY A 118 1.67 -9.83 -8.56
N ASP A 119 1.89 -10.75 -9.48
CA ASP A 119 2.35 -12.12 -9.23
C ASP A 119 3.85 -12.16 -8.94
N LYS A 120 4.32 -13.30 -8.41
CA LYS A 120 5.75 -13.57 -8.26
C LYS A 120 6.37 -13.86 -9.63
N ALA A 121 7.41 -13.11 -9.98
CA ALA A 121 8.26 -13.30 -11.14
C ALA A 121 9.43 -14.24 -10.83
N GLU A 122 9.83 -15.05 -11.81
CA GLU A 122 11.09 -15.79 -11.73
C GLU A 122 12.29 -14.85 -12.00
N LEU A 123 13.52 -15.30 -11.73
CA LEU A 123 14.73 -14.50 -12.02
C LEU A 123 14.98 -14.29 -13.52
N SER A 124 14.39 -15.14 -14.36
CA SER A 124 14.41 -15.02 -15.83
C SER A 124 13.31 -14.10 -16.38
N ASP A 125 12.26 -13.83 -15.60
CA ASP A 125 11.22 -12.88 -15.97
C ASP A 125 11.73 -11.48 -15.60
N TRP A 126 12.12 -10.69 -16.59
CA TRP A 126 12.70 -9.35 -16.42
C TRP A 126 12.15 -8.40 -17.48
N ILE A 127 12.12 -7.10 -17.21
CA ILE A 127 11.76 -6.12 -18.24
C ILE A 127 12.75 -6.19 -19.43
N THR A 128 12.30 -5.78 -20.61
CA THR A 128 13.10 -5.86 -21.84
C THR A 128 14.16 -4.77 -21.95
N ASP A 129 14.21 -3.84 -20.99
CA ASP A 129 15.19 -2.77 -20.93
C ASP A 129 16.61 -3.30 -20.69
N GLU A 130 17.55 -2.93 -21.56
CA GLU A 130 18.92 -3.44 -21.55
C GLU A 130 19.72 -2.99 -20.33
N MET A 131 19.55 -1.74 -19.89
CA MET A 131 20.26 -1.20 -18.71
C MET A 131 19.75 -1.89 -17.44
N SER A 132 18.45 -2.11 -17.36
CA SER A 132 17.85 -2.82 -16.24
C SER A 132 18.35 -4.26 -16.09
N ARG A 133 18.59 -4.98 -17.20
CA ARG A 133 19.12 -6.36 -17.16
C ARG A 133 20.58 -6.45 -16.70
N GLN A 134 21.30 -5.34 -16.72
CA GLN A 134 22.67 -5.23 -16.20
C GLN A 134 22.70 -4.75 -14.74
N ALA A 135 21.55 -4.36 -14.19
CA ALA A 135 21.42 -3.86 -12.84
C ALA A 135 20.67 -4.87 -11.95
N GLU A 136 20.75 -4.66 -10.65
CA GLU A 136 19.90 -5.34 -9.68
C GLU A 136 18.46 -4.80 -9.74
N ARG A 137 17.50 -5.66 -9.39
CA ARG A 137 16.14 -5.25 -9.04
C ARG A 137 15.88 -5.55 -7.57
N ILE A 138 14.92 -4.86 -6.98
CA ILE A 138 14.40 -5.18 -5.65
C ILE A 138 13.03 -5.84 -5.83
N GLU A 139 12.91 -7.10 -5.38
CA GLU A 139 11.61 -7.75 -5.19
C GLU A 139 11.07 -7.36 -3.82
N LEU A 140 9.84 -6.87 -3.80
CA LEU A 140 9.07 -6.57 -2.61
C LEU A 140 7.96 -7.61 -2.49
N GLN A 141 8.05 -8.51 -1.51
CA GLN A 141 6.97 -9.42 -1.17
C GLN A 141 6.12 -8.81 -0.06
N LEU A 142 4.82 -8.72 -0.30
CA LEU A 142 3.82 -8.28 0.66
C LEU A 142 3.07 -9.47 1.22
N THR A 143 2.86 -9.48 2.53
CA THR A 143 2.08 -10.52 3.23
C THR A 143 1.09 -9.88 4.20
N ASP A 144 -0.16 -10.33 4.15
CA ASP A 144 -1.18 -9.91 5.10
C ASP A 144 -0.96 -10.53 6.49
N PRO A 145 -0.69 -9.75 7.54
CA PRO A 145 -0.55 -10.29 8.89
C PRO A 145 -1.85 -10.90 9.45
N LEU A 146 -3.01 -10.45 8.99
CA LEU A 146 -4.31 -10.99 9.40
C LEU A 146 -4.63 -12.31 8.70
N ASN A 147 -4.03 -12.55 7.53
CA ASN A 147 -4.13 -13.80 6.81
C ASN A 147 -2.84 -14.07 6.00
N PRO A 148 -1.83 -14.74 6.57
CA PRO A 148 -0.53 -14.93 5.91
C PRO A 148 -0.56 -15.71 4.59
N SER A 149 -1.69 -16.33 4.22
CA SER A 149 -1.88 -16.94 2.91
C SER A 149 -2.10 -15.92 1.78
N LYS A 150 -2.39 -14.66 2.13
CA LYS A 150 -2.66 -13.55 1.22
C LYS A 150 -1.37 -12.78 0.97
N GLN A 151 -0.89 -12.82 -0.27
CA GLN A 151 0.39 -12.26 -0.66
C GLN A 151 0.32 -11.59 -2.03
N GLY A 152 1.22 -10.63 -2.27
CA GLY A 152 1.40 -9.96 -3.56
C GLY A 152 2.83 -9.44 -3.72
N TRP A 153 3.24 -9.11 -4.95
CA TRP A 153 4.63 -8.72 -5.25
C TRP A 153 4.70 -7.42 -6.05
N ILE A 154 5.75 -6.64 -5.80
CA ILE A 154 6.15 -5.47 -6.57
C ILE A 154 7.65 -5.57 -6.87
N TYR A 155 8.07 -5.02 -8.00
CA TYR A 155 9.45 -5.06 -8.45
C TYR A 155 9.96 -3.65 -8.76
N LEU A 156 11.02 -3.23 -8.08
CA LEU A 156 11.72 -1.99 -8.39
C LEU A 156 12.88 -2.30 -9.34
N PHE A 157 12.82 -1.78 -10.55
CA PHE A 157 13.90 -1.89 -11.52
C PHE A 157 14.72 -0.61 -11.54
N LYS A 158 16.04 -0.77 -11.48
CA LYS A 158 17.01 0.32 -11.52
C LYS A 158 17.32 0.72 -12.97
N ASN A 159 17.55 2.02 -13.19
CA ASN A 159 18.08 2.61 -14.42
C ASN A 159 17.30 2.28 -15.70
N VAL A 160 15.97 2.20 -15.61
CA VAL A 160 15.10 2.04 -16.79
C VAL A 160 15.29 3.24 -17.73
N MET A 161 15.75 3.00 -18.96
CA MET A 161 16.15 4.04 -19.90
C MET A 161 15.01 4.99 -20.28
N THR A 162 13.82 4.43 -20.49
CA THR A 162 12.61 5.20 -20.80
C THR A 162 11.54 4.86 -19.78
N LYS A 163 11.46 5.68 -18.72
CA LYS A 163 10.45 5.53 -17.67
C LYS A 163 9.04 5.62 -18.28
N PRO A 164 8.19 4.60 -18.13
CA PRO A 164 6.81 4.67 -18.58
C PRO A 164 6.08 5.81 -17.87
N LYS A 165 5.20 6.50 -18.60
CA LYS A 165 4.30 7.47 -17.95
C LYS A 165 3.25 6.70 -17.16
N VAL A 166 3.25 6.87 -15.84
CA VAL A 166 2.21 6.33 -14.96
C VAL A 166 1.29 7.46 -14.53
N GLN A 167 0.00 7.19 -14.42
CA GLN A 167 -0.98 8.16 -13.96
C GLN A 167 -0.90 8.29 -12.43
N ASN A 168 -0.81 9.53 -11.94
CA ASN A 168 -0.87 9.82 -10.52
C ASN A 168 -2.26 9.47 -9.98
N TYR A 169 -2.31 9.04 -8.72
CA TYR A 169 -3.58 8.85 -8.03
C TYR A 169 -4.19 10.12 -7.47
N ILE A 170 -3.37 11.17 -7.34
CA ILE A 170 -3.74 12.42 -6.70
C ILE A 170 -3.21 13.58 -7.53
N ASP A 171 -4.07 14.58 -7.68
CA ASP A 171 -3.82 15.86 -8.29
C ASP A 171 -4.24 16.99 -7.31
N TYR A 172 -3.79 18.20 -7.62
CA TYR A 172 -4.03 19.39 -6.82
C TYR A 172 -4.45 20.56 -7.70
N ILE A 173 -5.43 21.30 -7.22
CA ILE A 173 -5.92 22.53 -7.85
C ILE A 173 -5.67 23.66 -6.85
N PRO A 174 -4.75 24.60 -7.14
CA PRO A 174 -4.46 25.71 -6.24
C PRO A 174 -5.68 26.62 -6.09
N GLY A 175 -5.81 27.21 -4.89
CA GLY A 175 -6.77 28.28 -4.63
C GLY A 175 -6.42 29.55 -5.43
N PRO A 176 -7.36 30.50 -5.53
CA PRO A 176 -7.09 31.78 -6.19
C PRO A 176 -6.02 32.57 -5.41
N PRO A 177 -5.24 33.47 -6.06
CA PRO A 177 -4.13 34.16 -5.41
C PRO A 177 -4.48 34.96 -4.15
N ASP A 178 -5.71 35.46 -4.03
CA ASP A 178 -6.20 36.19 -2.87
C ASP A 178 -6.73 35.29 -1.75
N GLN A 179 -6.92 33.99 -2.02
CA GLN A 179 -7.41 32.98 -1.08
C GLN A 179 -6.68 31.66 -1.34
N ALA A 180 -5.35 31.67 -1.23
CA ALA A 180 -4.52 30.51 -1.54
C ALA A 180 -4.94 29.24 -0.80
N ALA A 181 -5.46 29.37 0.43
CA ALA A 181 -6.00 28.28 1.25
C ALA A 181 -7.31 27.67 0.75
N ALA A 182 -8.04 28.34 -0.16
CA ALA A 182 -9.26 27.81 -0.81
C ALA A 182 -8.92 26.90 -1.99
N ASP A 183 -8.08 25.89 -1.75
CA ASP A 183 -7.58 24.97 -2.76
C ASP A 183 -8.41 23.67 -2.82
N THR A 184 -7.99 22.72 -3.65
CA THR A 184 -8.70 21.45 -3.79
C THR A 184 -7.76 20.29 -4.10
N ILE A 185 -7.95 19.19 -3.36
CA ILE A 185 -7.34 17.89 -3.63
C ILE A 185 -8.28 17.06 -4.52
N VAL A 186 -7.73 16.43 -5.55
CA VAL A 186 -8.47 15.51 -6.43
C VAL A 186 -7.79 14.16 -6.41
N THR A 187 -8.50 13.12 -5.99
CA THR A 187 -8.01 11.74 -6.02
C THR A 187 -8.82 10.89 -6.99
N THR A 188 -8.42 9.64 -7.15
CA THR A 188 -9.26 8.64 -7.84
C THR A 188 -10.60 8.35 -7.16
N ALA A 189 -10.74 8.60 -5.86
CA ALA A 189 -11.96 8.29 -5.10
C ALA A 189 -12.82 9.52 -4.74
N PHE A 190 -12.21 10.70 -4.58
CA PHE A 190 -12.89 11.89 -4.12
C PHE A 190 -12.25 13.19 -4.62
N LYS A 191 -13.02 14.27 -4.55
CA LYS A 191 -12.56 15.65 -4.65
C LYS A 191 -12.87 16.34 -3.32
N LEU A 192 -11.85 16.88 -2.67
CA LEU A 192 -11.93 17.52 -1.36
C LEU A 192 -11.51 18.99 -1.48
N GLY A 193 -12.41 19.90 -1.15
CA GLY A 193 -12.14 21.34 -1.16
C GLY A 193 -11.90 21.88 0.25
N HIS A 194 -11.11 22.94 0.29
CA HIS A 194 -10.89 23.73 1.49
C HIS A 194 -11.54 25.11 1.33
N SER A 195 -12.01 25.64 2.46
CA SER A 195 -12.48 27.01 2.57
C SER A 195 -11.34 28.02 2.43
N LYS A 196 -11.67 29.30 2.32
CA LYS A 196 -10.68 30.41 2.36
C LYS A 196 -9.76 30.43 3.59
N ASN A 197 -10.12 29.71 4.65
CA ASN A 197 -9.35 29.60 5.88
C ASN A 197 -8.61 28.25 6.00
N GLY A 198 -8.63 27.40 4.96
CA GLY A 198 -7.91 26.12 4.93
C GLY A 198 -8.66 24.95 5.59
N TRP A 199 -9.92 25.12 5.98
CA TRP A 199 -10.75 24.04 6.52
C TRP A 199 -11.45 23.23 5.44
N ILE A 200 -11.49 21.90 5.61
CA ILE A 200 -12.29 21.01 4.76
C ILE A 200 -13.77 21.41 4.82
N ASP A 201 -14.33 21.80 3.68
CA ASP A 201 -15.72 22.29 3.55
C ASP A 201 -16.46 21.79 2.29
N TYR A 202 -15.82 20.91 1.51
CA TYR A 202 -16.41 20.34 0.31
C TYR A 202 -15.93 18.91 0.09
N LEU A 203 -16.84 17.97 -0.13
CA LEU A 203 -16.52 16.58 -0.45
C LEU A 203 -17.43 16.08 -1.55
N LYS A 204 -16.81 15.60 -2.63
CA LYS A 204 -17.51 14.95 -3.72
C LYS A 204 -16.85 13.62 -4.05
N PHE A 205 -17.62 12.54 -4.01
CA PHE A 205 -17.16 11.23 -4.48
C PHE A 205 -17.00 11.19 -6.01
N THR A 206 -16.04 10.41 -6.50
CA THR A 206 -15.78 10.22 -7.93
C THR A 206 -17.04 9.72 -8.65
N GLY A 207 -17.33 10.28 -9.83
CA GLY A 207 -18.54 9.97 -10.60
C GLY A 207 -19.82 10.63 -10.10
N GLY A 208 -19.84 11.18 -8.88
CA GLY A 208 -20.95 11.95 -8.34
C GLY A 208 -21.06 13.36 -8.93
N LYS A 209 -22.09 14.10 -8.51
CA LYS A 209 -22.27 15.54 -8.81
C LYS A 209 -22.40 16.40 -7.57
N ASN A 210 -22.81 15.81 -6.45
CA ASN A 210 -23.18 16.52 -5.24
C ASN A 210 -21.99 16.64 -4.30
N ASP A 211 -22.00 17.72 -3.52
CA ASP A 211 -21.19 17.89 -2.33
C ASP A 211 -21.89 17.25 -1.14
N PHE A 212 -21.19 16.58 -0.25
CA PHE A 212 -21.78 15.83 0.87
C PHE A 212 -21.52 16.45 2.24
N ILE A 213 -20.54 17.33 2.39
CA ILE A 213 -20.19 17.90 3.69
C ILE A 213 -20.55 19.37 3.78
N ASP A 214 -20.83 19.85 4.99
CA ASP A 214 -20.83 21.29 5.28
C ASP A 214 -19.40 21.71 5.64
N ARG A 215 -18.83 21.08 6.68
CA ARG A 215 -17.44 21.32 7.09
C ARG A 215 -16.94 20.36 8.16
N PHE A 216 -15.63 20.29 8.27
CA PHE A 216 -14.97 19.79 9.47
C PHE A 216 -15.13 20.81 10.61
N LYS A 217 -15.61 20.35 11.77
CA LYS A 217 -15.92 21.17 12.95
C LYS A 217 -14.96 20.87 14.09
N LEU A 218 -14.44 21.94 14.68
CA LEU A 218 -13.69 21.93 15.93
C LEU A 218 -14.53 22.69 16.98
N ARG A 219 -14.60 22.17 18.21
CA ARG A 219 -15.16 22.91 19.35
C ARG A 219 -14.26 22.79 20.56
N LEU A 220 -14.00 23.92 21.20
CA LEU A 220 -13.48 23.98 22.56
C LEU A 220 -14.39 24.87 23.40
N LYS A 221 -14.77 24.39 24.58
CA LYS A 221 -15.58 25.17 25.51
C LYS A 221 -15.02 25.03 26.91
N GLY A 222 -15.02 26.11 27.67
CA GLY A 222 -14.42 26.13 29.00
C GLY A 222 -14.81 27.35 29.81
N GLU A 223 -14.39 27.31 31.07
CA GLU A 223 -14.43 28.42 32.01
C GLU A 223 -13.33 28.19 33.06
N GLY A 224 -12.53 29.21 33.34
CA GLY A 224 -11.38 29.11 34.24
C GLY A 224 -11.44 30.12 35.38
N ILE A 225 -10.52 29.99 36.34
CA ILE A 225 -10.45 30.87 37.53
C ILE A 225 -10.33 32.35 37.13
N LEU A 226 -9.59 32.64 36.06
CA LEU A 226 -9.35 33.98 35.52
C LEU A 226 -9.94 34.18 34.12
N VAL A 227 -10.77 33.22 33.65
CA VAL A 227 -11.24 33.15 32.27
C VAL A 227 -12.76 32.99 32.29
N PRO A 228 -13.56 34.00 31.91
CA PRO A 228 -15.00 33.85 31.80
C PRO A 228 -15.39 32.71 30.84
N PRO A 229 -16.63 32.20 30.90
CA PRO A 229 -17.09 31.18 29.97
C PRO A 229 -16.83 31.57 28.52
N TYR A 230 -16.24 30.64 27.77
CA TYR A 230 -15.85 30.86 26.39
C TYR A 230 -16.15 29.64 25.51
N GLU A 231 -16.25 29.91 24.22
CA GLU A 231 -16.40 28.94 23.16
C GLU A 231 -15.50 29.32 22.00
N ILE A 232 -14.70 28.36 21.53
CA ILE A 232 -13.85 28.46 20.34
C ILE A 232 -14.36 27.43 19.34
N ASN A 233 -14.47 27.84 18.09
CA ASN A 233 -14.85 27.01 16.96
C ASN A 233 -13.89 27.22 15.78
N GLU A 234 -14.14 26.56 14.65
CA GLU A 234 -13.27 26.65 13.48
C GLU A 234 -13.19 28.07 12.87
N ASP A 235 -14.17 28.94 13.11
CA ASP A 235 -14.15 30.35 12.67
C ASP A 235 -13.18 31.21 13.49
N PHE A 236 -12.57 30.67 14.56
CA PHE A 236 -11.44 31.29 15.25
C PHE A 236 -10.11 31.07 14.52
N VAL A 237 -10.09 30.29 13.45
CA VAL A 237 -8.91 30.11 12.62
C VAL A 237 -9.05 30.95 11.36
N GLN A 238 -7.98 31.68 11.04
CA GLN A 238 -7.87 32.46 9.82
C GLN A 238 -6.58 32.07 9.09
N ALA A 239 -6.66 31.73 7.80
CA ALA A 239 -5.46 31.51 7.00
C ALA A 239 -4.63 32.80 6.94
N GLU A 240 -3.31 32.66 6.97
CA GLU A 240 -2.39 33.77 6.73
C GLU A 240 -2.57 34.32 5.30
N THR A 241 -1.95 35.47 5.01
CA THR A 241 -1.96 36.07 3.66
C THR A 241 -0.54 36.17 3.11
N GLY A 242 -0.34 35.84 1.84
CA GLY A 242 0.96 35.91 1.16
C GLY A 242 1.22 34.71 0.27
N ASP A 243 2.40 34.69 -0.36
CA ASP A 243 2.77 33.65 -1.33
C ASP A 243 3.10 32.29 -0.68
N ASP A 244 3.44 32.27 0.62
CA ASP A 244 3.89 31.08 1.37
C ASP A 244 2.84 30.52 2.34
N VAL A 245 1.56 30.86 2.13
CA VAL A 245 0.45 30.44 3.01
C VAL A 245 0.15 28.94 2.87
N VAL A 246 0.24 28.43 1.64
CA VAL A 246 0.05 27.01 1.34
C VAL A 246 1.31 26.48 0.67
N ALA A 247 1.95 25.48 1.29
CA ALA A 247 3.01 24.71 0.68
C ALA A 247 2.48 23.33 0.28
N PHE A 248 2.89 22.87 -0.89
CA PHE A 248 2.33 21.69 -1.52
C PHE A 248 3.43 20.84 -2.15
N TYR A 249 3.46 19.56 -1.82
CA TYR A 249 4.45 18.59 -2.30
C TYR A 249 3.72 17.38 -2.91
N PRO A 250 3.50 17.39 -4.24
CA PRO A 250 2.79 16.32 -4.91
C PRO A 250 3.65 15.07 -5.03
N GLY A 251 3.02 13.92 -4.86
CA GLY A 251 3.55 12.64 -5.28
C GLY A 251 2.48 11.80 -5.98
N PRO A 252 2.88 10.75 -6.71
CA PRO A 252 1.95 9.88 -7.44
C PRO A 252 0.99 9.08 -6.54
N VAL A 253 1.32 8.88 -5.27
CA VAL A 253 0.56 8.07 -4.30
C VAL A 253 0.19 8.86 -3.04
N ARG A 254 1.11 9.65 -2.49
CA ARG A 254 0.91 10.51 -1.32
C ARG A 254 1.28 11.95 -1.65
N LEU A 255 0.56 12.87 -1.03
CA LEU A 255 0.73 14.30 -1.17
C LEU A 255 0.77 14.94 0.22
N PHE A 256 1.72 15.84 0.42
CA PHE A 256 1.84 16.64 1.63
C PHE A 256 1.35 18.06 1.35
N HIS A 257 0.49 18.56 2.22
CA HIS A 257 -0.13 19.87 2.12
C HIS A 257 -0.01 20.58 3.47
N ILE A 258 0.64 21.74 3.45
CA ILE A 258 0.92 22.52 4.65
C ILE A 258 0.22 23.86 4.50
N SER A 259 -0.60 24.24 5.48
CA SER A 259 -1.29 25.52 5.48
C SER A 259 -0.95 26.31 6.74
N ARG A 260 -0.64 27.60 6.58
CA ARG A 260 -0.36 28.53 7.68
C ARG A 260 -1.62 29.29 8.07
N ALA A 261 -1.87 29.36 9.37
CA ALA A 261 -3.03 30.04 9.90
C ALA A 261 -2.74 30.65 11.28
N ASP A 262 -3.63 31.55 11.68
CA ASP A 262 -3.66 32.19 12.98
C ASP A 262 -4.88 31.73 13.78
N ILE A 263 -4.68 31.43 15.07
CA ILE A 263 -5.78 31.31 16.03
C ILE A 263 -6.09 32.70 16.60
N LEU A 264 -7.30 33.19 16.33
CA LEU A 264 -7.80 34.52 16.69
C LEU A 264 -8.37 34.55 18.12
N LEU A 265 -7.55 34.20 19.11
CA LEU A 265 -7.97 34.14 20.53
C LEU A 265 -8.37 35.51 21.09
N GLU A 266 -7.96 36.62 20.47
CA GLU A 266 -8.41 37.97 20.83
C GLU A 266 -9.93 38.15 20.69
N LYS A 267 -10.61 37.33 19.87
CA LYS A 267 -12.08 37.29 19.79
C LYS A 267 -12.75 36.95 21.12
N LEU A 268 -12.03 36.33 22.05
CA LEU A 268 -12.52 36.03 23.40
C LEU A 268 -12.57 37.27 24.32
N ASN A 269 -11.99 38.41 23.91
CA ASN A 269 -11.91 39.64 24.70
C ASN A 269 -11.30 39.43 26.11
N LEU A 270 -10.33 38.52 26.23
CA LEU A 270 -9.67 38.21 27.49
C LEU A 270 -8.51 39.19 27.74
N PRO A 271 -8.41 39.82 28.93
CA PRO A 271 -7.42 40.88 29.19
C PRO A 271 -5.95 40.44 29.12
N ILE A 272 -5.68 39.13 29.11
CA ILE A 272 -4.32 38.54 29.08
C ILE A 272 -3.94 38.09 27.65
N ILE A 273 -4.92 37.96 26.74
CA ILE A 273 -4.70 37.46 25.38
C ILE A 273 -4.90 38.62 24.39
N SER A 274 -3.83 39.00 23.70
CA SER A 274 -3.84 40.23 22.89
C SER A 274 -3.29 40.07 21.48
N LYS A 275 -2.89 38.86 21.08
CA LYS A 275 -2.31 38.62 19.75
C LYS A 275 -2.79 37.29 19.16
N PRO A 276 -3.00 37.23 17.84
CA PRO A 276 -3.12 35.98 17.11
C PRO A 276 -1.89 35.09 17.36
N SER A 277 -2.12 33.78 17.38
CA SER A 277 -1.05 32.79 17.51
C SER A 277 -0.92 32.01 16.20
N PRO A 278 0.21 32.11 15.48
CA PRO A 278 0.41 31.39 14.23
C PRO A 278 0.63 29.90 14.50
N PHE A 279 0.23 29.07 13.55
CA PHE A 279 0.45 27.63 13.54
C PHE A 279 0.37 27.06 12.10
N GLU A 280 0.95 25.89 11.90
CA GLU A 280 0.90 25.17 10.63
C GLU A 280 0.02 23.92 10.76
N TYR A 281 -0.90 23.74 9.82
CA TYR A 281 -1.60 22.48 9.59
C TYR A 281 -0.80 21.62 8.65
N ASN A 282 -0.60 20.35 9.01
CA ASN A 282 0.01 19.37 8.11
C ASN A 282 -1.06 18.34 7.73
N TYR A 283 -1.42 18.34 6.45
CA TYR A 283 -2.29 17.36 5.84
C TYR A 283 -1.47 16.38 5.00
N GLU A 284 -1.79 15.11 5.17
CA GLU A 284 -1.35 14.05 4.26
C GLU A 284 -2.55 13.50 3.52
N TYR A 285 -2.45 13.45 2.19
CA TYR A 285 -3.48 12.89 1.33
C TYR A 285 -3.00 11.63 0.64
N THR A 286 -3.84 10.62 0.65
CA THR A 286 -3.69 9.37 -0.11
C THR A 286 -4.94 9.17 -0.98
N PRO A 287 -4.99 8.20 -1.89
CA PRO A 287 -6.07 8.11 -2.88
C PRO A 287 -7.46 7.93 -2.27
N TYR A 288 -7.54 7.40 -1.04
CA TYR A 288 -8.78 7.15 -0.32
C TYR A 288 -8.83 7.81 1.07
N SER A 289 -7.78 8.50 1.51
CA SER A 289 -7.70 9.00 2.88
C SER A 289 -7.04 10.36 2.99
N PHE A 290 -7.26 11.00 4.14
CA PHE A 290 -6.45 12.11 4.61
C PHE A 290 -6.10 11.90 6.09
N ALA A 291 -5.00 12.48 6.52
CA ALA A 291 -4.64 12.62 7.93
C ALA A 291 -4.35 14.08 8.22
N ILE A 292 -4.79 14.55 9.39
CA ILE A 292 -4.46 15.89 9.89
C ILE A 292 -3.61 15.73 11.14
N GLU A 293 -2.44 16.34 11.11
CA GLU A 293 -1.64 16.57 12.31
C GLU A 293 -1.53 18.08 12.55
N ALA A 294 -2.13 18.52 13.64
CA ALA A 294 -1.95 19.86 14.18
C ALA A 294 -1.11 19.73 15.45
N GLU A 295 0.16 20.12 15.36
CA GLU A 295 1.00 20.23 16.55
C GLU A 295 0.91 21.67 17.05
N THR A 296 0.39 21.81 18.27
CA THR A 296 0.44 23.08 18.98
C THR A 296 1.27 22.88 20.24
N ASP A 297 2.20 23.79 20.53
CA ASP A 297 2.96 23.83 21.80
C ASP A 297 2.08 24.18 23.02
N ILE A 298 0.76 23.96 22.94
CA ILE A 298 -0.15 24.19 24.06
C ILE A 298 0.19 23.13 25.12
N ASP A 299 0.96 23.56 26.11
CA ASP A 299 1.21 22.77 27.32
C ASP A 299 -0.15 22.32 27.86
N ALA A 300 -0.32 21.01 28.00
CA ALA A 300 -1.56 20.43 28.48
C ALA A 300 -1.96 20.93 29.89
N SER A 301 -1.00 21.49 30.65
CA SER A 301 -1.27 22.22 31.90
C SER A 301 -2.15 23.47 31.70
N LEU A 302 -2.09 24.09 30.51
CA LEU A 302 -2.93 25.23 30.14
C LEU A 302 -4.40 24.84 30.03
N LEU A 303 -4.74 23.59 29.68
CA LEU A 303 -6.14 23.13 29.66
C LEU A 303 -6.80 23.29 31.03
N ALA A 304 -6.05 23.04 32.12
CA ALA A 304 -6.55 23.23 33.47
C ALA A 304 -6.62 24.71 33.88
N ILE A 305 -5.66 25.54 33.45
CA ILE A 305 -5.63 26.98 33.75
C ILE A 305 -6.76 27.73 33.04
N PHE A 306 -6.96 27.44 31.74
CA PHE A 306 -8.07 27.97 30.96
C PHE A 306 -9.40 27.29 31.29
N GLY A 307 -9.37 26.18 32.02
CA GLY A 307 -10.56 25.45 32.42
C GLY A 307 -11.33 24.90 31.22
N VAL A 308 -10.63 24.28 30.28
CA VAL A 308 -11.24 23.61 29.12
C VAL A 308 -12.10 22.46 29.64
N ARG A 309 -13.40 22.49 29.36
CA ARG A 309 -14.38 21.49 29.80
C ARG A 309 -14.85 20.58 28.68
N LEU A 310 -14.74 21.00 27.42
CA LEU A 310 -15.17 20.23 26.27
C LEU A 310 -14.20 20.43 25.10
N ILE A 311 -13.88 19.32 24.44
CA ILE A 311 -13.22 19.29 23.12
C ILE A 311 -14.07 18.40 22.21
N ARG A 312 -14.45 18.90 21.02
CA ARG A 312 -15.11 18.13 19.97
C ARG A 312 -14.36 18.28 18.66
N GLN A 313 -14.22 17.18 17.93
CA GLN A 313 -13.84 17.18 16.53
C GLN A 313 -14.84 16.31 15.78
N SER A 314 -15.41 16.84 14.71
CA SER A 314 -16.44 16.14 13.95
C SER A 314 -16.47 16.60 12.49
N LEU A 315 -17.07 15.79 11.63
CA LEU A 315 -17.36 16.15 10.24
C LEU A 315 -18.87 16.27 10.09
N ASP A 316 -19.33 17.47 9.77
CA ASP A 316 -20.75 17.73 9.55
C ASP A 316 -21.13 17.52 8.09
N PHE A 317 -22.23 16.79 7.87
CA PHE A 317 -22.75 16.62 6.53
C PHE A 317 -23.73 17.73 6.17
N ASN A 318 -23.91 17.92 4.86
CA ASN A 318 -24.98 18.75 4.35
C ASN A 318 -26.20 17.87 3.98
N ASN A 319 -27.26 18.49 3.48
CA ASN A 319 -28.52 17.81 3.16
C ASN A 319 -28.40 16.69 2.10
N ASN A 320 -27.31 16.62 1.32
CA ASN A 320 -27.11 15.53 0.35
C ASN A 320 -26.74 14.20 1.01
N ALA A 321 -26.38 14.19 2.30
CA ALA A 321 -26.15 12.97 3.06
C ALA A 321 -27.43 12.33 3.62
N VAL A 322 -28.59 12.99 3.51
CA VAL A 322 -29.87 12.40 3.91
C VAL A 322 -30.12 11.10 3.14
N GLY A 323 -30.38 10.02 3.88
CA GLY A 323 -30.49 8.66 3.36
C GLY A 323 -29.24 7.79 3.59
N MET A 324 -28.11 8.38 4.00
CA MET A 324 -26.95 7.62 4.45
C MET A 324 -27.22 6.94 5.80
N THR A 325 -26.45 5.90 6.11
CA THR A 325 -26.51 5.18 7.39
C THR A 325 -25.21 5.35 8.16
N PHE A 326 -25.33 5.81 9.40
CA PHE A 326 -24.25 5.95 10.38
C PHE A 326 -23.99 4.63 11.11
N TYR A 327 -22.72 4.26 11.30
CA TYR A 327 -22.25 3.09 12.04
C TYR A 327 -21.10 3.46 12.98
N SER A 328 -20.95 2.68 14.03
CA SER A 328 -19.77 2.64 14.90
C SER A 328 -19.72 1.32 15.66
N ALA A 329 -18.63 1.05 16.38
CA ALA A 329 -18.44 -0.14 17.22
C ALA A 329 -19.66 -0.50 18.08
N ASN A 330 -20.32 0.50 18.68
CA ASN A 330 -21.48 0.30 19.54
C ASN A 330 -22.84 0.57 18.86
N ASN A 331 -22.85 0.79 17.55
CA ASN A 331 -24.07 0.97 16.75
C ASN A 331 -24.02 0.08 15.48
N PRO A 332 -23.91 -1.26 15.61
CA PRO A 332 -23.69 -2.16 14.47
C PRO A 332 -24.91 -2.30 13.53
N ASN A 333 -26.11 -2.00 14.03
CA ASN A 333 -27.34 -2.05 13.22
C ASN A 333 -27.56 -0.80 12.36
N GLY A 334 -26.70 0.21 12.52
CA GLY A 334 -26.81 1.48 11.81
C GLY A 334 -27.86 2.43 12.40
N VAL A 335 -27.67 3.73 12.16
CA VAL A 335 -28.63 4.81 12.45
C VAL A 335 -28.84 5.58 11.15
N LEU A 336 -30.09 5.78 10.73
CA LEU A 336 -30.39 6.53 9.52
C LEU A 336 -30.04 8.02 9.73
N ILE A 337 -29.42 8.64 8.72
CA ILE A 337 -29.24 10.08 8.64
C ILE A 337 -30.42 10.65 7.86
N ASP A 338 -31.36 11.28 8.56
CA ASP A 338 -32.58 11.88 8.00
C ASP A 338 -32.91 13.28 8.54
N GLY A 339 -32.01 13.85 9.35
CA GLY A 339 -32.17 15.14 10.01
C GLY A 339 -33.10 15.10 11.22
N VAL A 340 -33.44 13.90 11.73
CA VAL A 340 -34.28 13.69 12.91
C VAL A 340 -33.48 13.02 14.03
N ALA A 341 -33.46 13.67 15.19
CA ALA A 341 -32.71 13.20 16.35
C ALA A 341 -33.14 11.79 16.74
N THR A 342 -32.22 10.83 16.57
CA THR A 342 -32.43 9.41 16.85
C THR A 342 -31.51 8.95 17.97
N SER A 343 -32.01 8.08 18.86
CA SER A 343 -31.19 7.52 19.94
C SER A 343 -30.09 6.62 19.40
N TYR A 344 -28.87 6.80 19.91
CA TYR A 344 -27.69 6.02 19.56
C TYR A 344 -26.86 5.75 20.82
N SER A 345 -25.95 4.77 20.74
CA SER A 345 -24.96 4.54 21.80
C SER A 345 -23.75 5.46 21.60
N ASP A 346 -23.50 6.37 22.54
CA ASP A 346 -22.34 7.26 22.54
C ASP A 346 -21.07 6.62 23.12
N ALA A 347 -21.14 5.36 23.55
CA ALA A 347 -20.03 4.66 24.18
C ALA A 347 -18.87 4.44 23.19
N LEU A 348 -17.64 4.63 23.68
CA LEU A 348 -16.40 4.22 23.01
C LEU A 348 -15.93 2.87 23.54
N ASN A 349 -15.20 2.12 22.72
CA ASN A 349 -14.52 0.92 23.19
C ASN A 349 -13.30 1.33 24.04
N GLN A 350 -13.43 1.20 25.36
CA GLN A 350 -12.42 1.75 26.30
C GLN A 350 -11.08 0.99 26.27
N SER A 351 -11.06 -0.26 25.76
CA SER A 351 -9.81 -1.01 25.58
C SER A 351 -9.04 -0.62 24.32
N GLU A 352 -9.68 0.10 23.38
CA GLU A 352 -9.08 0.47 22.11
C GLU A 352 -8.56 1.90 22.15
N ARG A 353 -7.35 2.10 21.63
CA ARG A 353 -6.74 3.44 21.48
C ARG A 353 -7.36 4.21 20.31
N GLU A 354 -7.78 3.49 19.28
CA GLU A 354 -8.41 4.03 18.08
C GLU A 354 -9.87 3.63 18.07
N ASN A 355 -10.74 4.61 17.81
CA ASN A 355 -12.16 4.37 17.65
C ASN A 355 -12.59 4.91 16.29
N TRP A 356 -13.73 4.44 15.79
CA TRP A 356 -14.21 4.80 14.47
C TRP A 356 -15.70 5.13 14.42
N VAL A 357 -16.04 5.98 13.46
CA VAL A 357 -17.40 6.20 12.99
C VAL A 357 -17.44 6.14 11.46
N MET A 358 -18.57 5.74 10.89
CA MET A 358 -18.74 5.62 9.45
C MET A 358 -20.12 6.09 9.03
N ALA A 359 -20.22 6.80 7.92
CA ALA A 359 -21.47 7.05 7.22
C ALA A 359 -21.36 6.52 5.79
N THR A 360 -22.38 5.80 5.31
CA THR A 360 -22.37 5.22 3.95
C THR A 360 -23.74 5.35 3.29
N GLY A 361 -23.73 5.53 1.97
CA GLY A 361 -24.94 5.55 1.14
C GLY A 361 -24.61 5.33 -0.33
N ASP A 362 -25.54 5.66 -1.23
CA ASP A 362 -25.46 5.36 -2.66
C ASP A 362 -24.26 5.96 -3.40
N HIS A 363 -23.64 6.99 -2.82
CA HIS A 363 -22.57 7.75 -3.47
C HIS A 363 -21.16 7.37 -3.00
N GLY A 364 -21.05 6.71 -1.86
CA GLY A 364 -19.76 6.40 -1.25
C GLY A 364 -19.86 6.23 0.26
N THR A 365 -18.69 6.14 0.89
CA THR A 365 -18.56 5.93 2.34
C THR A 365 -17.55 6.93 2.91
N VAL A 366 -17.93 7.56 4.01
CA VAL A 366 -17.03 8.34 4.86
C VAL A 366 -16.73 7.54 6.11
N PHE A 367 -15.46 7.36 6.45
CA PHE A 367 -15.02 6.63 7.64
C PHE A 367 -13.97 7.44 8.37
N LEU A 368 -14.12 7.62 9.68
CA LEU A 368 -13.26 8.48 10.48
C LEU A 368 -12.67 7.66 11.62
N ILE A 369 -11.34 7.67 11.72
CA ILE A 369 -10.58 7.11 12.83
C ILE A 369 -10.07 8.27 13.67
N PHE A 370 -10.24 8.17 14.97
CA PHE A 370 -9.72 9.14 15.90
C PHE A 370 -9.00 8.44 17.06
N ASN A 371 -7.84 8.98 17.42
CA ASN A 371 -7.07 8.58 18.58
C ASN A 371 -7.15 9.69 19.63
N ILE A 372 -7.64 9.33 20.81
CA ILE A 372 -7.88 10.28 21.89
C ILE A 372 -6.85 10.04 22.99
N THR A 373 -6.04 11.07 23.29
CA THR A 373 -5.20 11.02 24.47
C THR A 373 -6.06 10.82 25.73
N ILE A 374 -5.66 9.86 26.58
CA ILE A 374 -6.35 9.59 27.84
C ILE A 374 -6.19 10.81 28.77
N MET A 375 -7.30 11.49 29.04
CA MET A 375 -7.34 12.62 29.98
C MET A 375 -7.92 12.17 31.32
N LYS A 376 -7.32 12.62 32.43
CA LYS A 376 -7.85 12.34 33.77
C LYS A 376 -9.20 13.05 33.94
N ASN A 377 -10.10 12.43 34.70
CA ASN A 377 -11.42 12.98 35.00
C ASN A 377 -12.21 13.39 33.75
N SER A 378 -12.11 12.62 32.67
CA SER A 378 -12.82 12.90 31.43
C SER A 378 -13.80 11.77 31.07
N ARG A 379 -14.89 12.14 30.41
CA ARG A 379 -15.77 11.22 29.68
C ARG A 379 -15.50 11.43 28.19
N ARG A 380 -15.14 10.35 27.51
CA ARG A 380 -14.92 10.32 26.06
C ARG A 380 -16.09 9.58 25.42
N ARG A 381 -16.62 10.11 24.32
CA ARG A 381 -17.79 9.55 23.64
C ARG A 381 -17.76 9.81 22.15
N ILE A 382 -18.47 8.96 21.43
CA ILE A 382 -18.85 9.21 20.04
C ILE A 382 -19.78 10.40 20.01
N TYR A 383 -19.49 11.35 19.14
CA TYR A 383 -20.41 12.43 18.81
C TYR A 383 -21.15 12.04 17.53
N PHE A 384 -22.48 12.02 17.59
CA PHE A 384 -23.35 11.90 16.44
C PHE A 384 -24.54 12.83 16.66
N HIS A 385 -24.80 13.73 15.72
CA HIS A 385 -25.92 14.65 15.82
C HIS A 385 -26.61 14.80 14.45
N ASP A 386 -27.89 14.46 14.42
CA ASP A 386 -28.71 14.49 13.22
C ASP A 386 -30.00 15.27 13.48
N GLU A 387 -29.90 16.59 13.51
CA GLU A 387 -31.03 17.48 13.78
C GLU A 387 -31.00 18.72 12.89
N LYS A 388 -31.93 18.75 11.92
CA LYS A 388 -32.01 19.85 10.95
C LYS A 388 -32.80 21.07 11.46
N ASN A 389 -33.68 20.93 12.44
CA ASN A 389 -34.61 22.01 12.80
C ASN A 389 -34.23 22.77 14.08
N ASN A 390 -33.06 22.48 14.65
CA ASN A 390 -32.56 23.08 15.88
C ASN A 390 -31.25 23.82 15.59
N SER A 391 -31.13 25.04 16.09
CA SER A 391 -29.93 25.86 15.90
C SER A 391 -28.79 25.49 16.88
N ASN A 392 -29.08 24.68 17.90
CA ASN A 392 -28.09 24.24 18.88
C ASN A 392 -27.59 22.84 18.51
N THR A 393 -26.29 22.65 18.58
CA THR A 393 -25.65 21.33 18.41
C THR A 393 -25.84 20.47 19.66
N GLY A 394 -25.65 19.15 19.53
CA GLY A 394 -25.80 18.17 20.62
C GLY A 394 -24.88 18.40 21.84
N ASP A 395 -23.88 19.27 21.72
CA ASP A 395 -22.96 19.68 22.78
C ASP A 395 -23.25 21.08 23.37
N MET A 396 -24.39 21.69 23.00
CA MET A 396 -24.79 23.04 23.43
C MET A 396 -23.74 24.11 23.09
N THR A 397 -23.08 23.97 21.94
CA THR A 397 -22.24 25.01 21.33
C THR A 397 -23.00 25.70 20.19
N GLN A 398 -22.48 26.83 19.71
CA GLN A 398 -23.04 27.51 18.56
C GLN A 398 -22.85 26.67 17.31
N ASN A 399 -23.91 26.52 16.50
CA ASN A 399 -23.77 25.92 15.19
C ASN A 399 -23.13 26.91 14.21
N THR A 400 -22.23 26.40 13.37
CA THR A 400 -21.48 27.15 12.35
C THR A 400 -21.71 26.52 10.98
N GLY A 401 -21.27 27.18 9.91
CA GLY A 401 -21.56 26.74 8.54
C GLY A 401 -22.99 27.06 8.13
N ASP A 402 -23.72 26.06 7.63
CA ASP A 402 -25.10 26.22 7.16
C ASP A 402 -26.14 26.33 8.31
N SER A 403 -25.69 26.25 9.57
CA SER A 403 -26.51 26.28 10.78
C SER A 403 -27.44 25.07 10.96
N PHE A 404 -27.26 24.03 10.15
CA PHE A 404 -27.82 22.70 10.36
C PHE A 404 -26.74 21.75 10.88
N SER A 405 -27.15 20.64 11.49
CA SER A 405 -26.23 19.59 11.90
C SER A 405 -26.85 18.27 11.49
N ILE A 406 -26.40 17.76 10.35
CA ILE A 406 -27.00 16.61 9.68
C ILE A 406 -25.94 15.52 9.68
N GLY A 407 -26.22 14.41 10.37
CA GLY A 407 -25.25 13.32 10.53
C GLY A 407 -23.87 13.75 11.05
N ASP A 408 -23.75 14.87 11.78
CA ASP A 408 -22.48 15.40 12.30
C ASP A 408 -21.83 14.36 13.20
N MET A 409 -20.71 13.80 12.75
CA MET A 409 -20.13 12.61 13.37
C MET A 409 -18.66 12.79 13.70
N GLY A 410 -18.24 12.25 14.85
CA GLY A 410 -16.87 12.30 15.30
C GLY A 410 -16.74 11.95 16.78
N VAL A 411 -16.01 12.78 17.50
CA VAL A 411 -15.60 12.51 18.88
C VAL A 411 -15.78 13.72 19.77
N MET A 412 -16.19 13.45 21.01
CA MET A 412 -16.34 14.45 22.06
C MET A 412 -15.69 13.97 23.36
N ILE A 413 -14.98 14.90 24.01
CA ILE A 413 -14.32 14.71 25.30
C ILE A 413 -14.82 15.79 26.23
N GLU A 414 -15.36 15.39 27.38
CA GLU A 414 -15.86 16.31 28.39
C GLU A 414 -15.24 16.05 29.75
N ALA A 415 -14.99 17.13 30.48
CA ALA A 415 -14.57 17.07 31.86
C ALA A 415 -15.72 16.54 32.73
N THR A 416 -15.39 15.59 33.60
CA THR A 416 -16.27 15.13 34.70
C THR A 416 -16.07 15.97 35.98
N GLY A 417 -15.06 16.84 35.99
CA GLY A 417 -14.80 17.84 37.02
C GLY A 417 -14.67 19.24 36.41
N ASP A 418 -13.80 20.07 37.00
CA ASP A 418 -13.68 21.49 36.63
C ASP A 418 -12.99 21.73 35.29
N ALA A 419 -12.10 20.82 34.86
CA ALA A 419 -11.37 20.93 33.60
C ALA A 419 -10.85 19.57 33.10
N LEU A 420 -10.50 19.51 31.82
CA LEU A 420 -9.72 18.44 31.22
C LEU A 420 -8.25 18.55 31.66
N ILE A 421 -7.67 17.41 32.07
CA ILE A 421 -6.29 17.35 32.56
C ILE A 421 -5.55 16.24 31.84
N THR A 422 -4.47 16.61 31.15
CA THR A 422 -3.54 15.65 30.54
C THR A 422 -2.11 16.19 30.63
N ASN A 423 -1.12 15.32 30.44
CA ASN A 423 0.29 15.70 30.33
C ASN A 423 0.70 15.93 28.87
N ARG A 424 -0.12 15.50 27.91
CA ARG A 424 0.06 15.69 26.46
C ARG A 424 -1.31 15.80 25.82
N LEU A 425 -1.54 16.78 24.96
CA LEU A 425 -2.74 16.84 24.13
C LEU A 425 -2.35 16.43 22.72
N ALA A 426 -2.73 15.21 22.32
CA ALA A 426 -2.70 14.78 20.94
C ALA A 426 -4.09 14.25 20.56
N VAL A 427 -4.68 14.83 19.51
CA VAL A 427 -5.89 14.32 18.88
C VAL A 427 -5.54 14.13 17.42
N THR A 428 -5.27 12.88 17.06
CA THR A 428 -4.97 12.52 15.67
C THR A 428 -6.27 12.15 14.98
N TYR A 429 -6.49 12.71 13.81
CA TYR A 429 -7.70 12.52 13.02
C TYR A 429 -7.32 12.00 11.63
N LYS A 430 -7.84 10.82 11.27
CA LYS A 430 -7.64 10.21 9.95
C LYS A 430 -9.00 9.90 9.34
N GLY A 431 -9.28 10.44 8.16
CA GLY A 431 -10.52 10.19 7.45
C GLY A 431 -10.28 9.40 6.17
N TYR A 432 -11.24 8.55 5.81
CA TYR A 432 -11.33 7.88 4.52
C TYR A 432 -12.58 8.33 3.80
N PHE A 433 -12.41 8.63 2.52
CA PHE A 433 -13.47 8.90 1.58
C PHE A 433 -13.39 7.84 0.49
N ILE A 434 -14.30 6.87 0.58
CA ILE A 434 -14.23 5.61 -0.15
C ILE A 434 -15.31 5.60 -1.23
N ASP A 435 -14.91 5.22 -2.44
CA ASP A 435 -15.74 5.09 -3.63
C ASP A 435 -16.70 3.87 -3.61
N ARG A 436 -16.80 3.19 -2.47
CA ARG A 436 -17.66 2.02 -2.25
C ARG A 436 -18.91 2.46 -1.50
N ALA A 437 -20.04 2.34 -2.18
CA ALA A 437 -21.36 2.66 -1.64
C ALA A 437 -21.93 1.52 -0.78
N ASN A 438 -22.88 1.88 0.10
CA ASN A 438 -23.76 0.97 0.82
C ASN A 438 -23.04 -0.19 1.53
N VAL A 439 -21.94 0.12 2.22
CA VAL A 439 -21.23 -0.87 3.05
C VAL A 439 -21.94 -1.05 4.40
N ASN A 440 -21.50 -2.04 5.18
CA ASN A 440 -22.08 -2.38 6.48
C ASN A 440 -21.04 -2.26 7.60
N PHE A 441 -21.49 -2.50 8.83
CA PHE A 441 -20.64 -2.50 10.02
C PHE A 441 -19.35 -3.33 9.86
N GLU A 442 -19.43 -4.52 9.28
CA GLU A 442 -18.27 -5.42 9.10
C GLU A 442 -17.19 -4.82 8.19
N PHE A 443 -17.57 -3.97 7.22
CA PHE A 443 -16.60 -3.24 6.42
C PHE A 443 -15.80 -2.22 7.25
N GLY A 444 -16.47 -1.53 8.19
CA GLY A 444 -15.82 -0.60 9.11
C GLY A 444 -14.80 -1.32 10.01
N GLU A 445 -15.19 -2.45 10.58
CA GLU A 445 -14.29 -3.31 11.36
C GLU A 445 -13.10 -3.81 10.54
N GLN A 446 -13.34 -4.22 9.28
CA GLN A 446 -12.28 -4.66 8.38
C GLN A 446 -11.28 -3.53 8.06
N LEU A 447 -11.77 -2.32 7.80
CA LEU A 447 -10.92 -1.18 7.46
C LEU A 447 -10.06 -0.76 8.66
N LEU A 448 -10.63 -0.72 9.86
CA LEU A 448 -9.86 -0.49 11.09
C LEU A 448 -8.79 -1.57 11.29
N ALA A 449 -9.16 -2.85 11.10
CA ALA A 449 -8.22 -3.95 11.24
C ALA A 449 -7.04 -3.85 10.25
N TRP A 450 -7.29 -3.39 9.01
CA TRP A 450 -6.23 -3.13 8.03
C TRP A 450 -5.28 -2.02 8.44
N GLU A 451 -5.79 -0.93 9.02
CA GLU A 451 -4.97 0.17 9.54
C GLU A 451 -4.11 -0.26 10.72
N GLN A 452 -4.67 -1.04 11.65
CA GLN A 452 -3.96 -1.52 12.84
C GLN A 452 -2.91 -2.58 12.53
N ASN A 453 -3.02 -3.23 11.37
CA ASN A 453 -2.17 -4.35 10.98
C ASN A 453 -1.64 -4.11 9.56
N PRO A 454 -0.72 -3.15 9.35
CA PRO A 454 -0.17 -2.84 8.04
C PRO A 454 0.50 -4.06 7.40
N LEU A 455 0.60 -4.06 6.07
CA LEU A 455 1.18 -5.18 5.33
C LEU A 455 2.65 -5.37 5.67
N ASN A 456 3.06 -6.62 5.90
CA ASN A 456 4.47 -6.95 6.07
C ASN A 456 5.16 -6.92 4.70
N VAL A 457 6.24 -6.16 4.57
CA VAL A 457 7.05 -6.10 3.35
C VAL A 457 8.40 -6.76 3.60
N THR A 458 8.81 -7.64 2.69
CA THR A 458 10.17 -8.17 2.63
C THR A 458 10.80 -7.71 1.32
N ALA A 459 11.98 -7.09 1.40
CA ALA A 459 12.72 -6.58 0.25
C ALA A 459 13.97 -7.43 -0.01
N VAL A 460 14.14 -7.91 -1.23
CA VAL A 460 15.27 -8.77 -1.63
C VAL A 460 15.88 -8.30 -2.93
N LEU A 461 17.22 -8.18 -2.97
CA LEU A 461 17.96 -7.92 -4.20
C LEU A 461 18.02 -9.15 -5.08
N GLN A 462 17.77 -8.95 -6.36
CA GLN A 462 17.81 -10.00 -7.37
C GLN A 462 18.62 -9.51 -8.57
N MET A 463 19.41 -10.41 -9.14
CA MET A 463 20.13 -10.18 -10.40
C MET A 463 19.39 -10.89 -11.53
N TYR A 464 19.46 -10.34 -12.74
CA TYR A 464 18.92 -11.01 -13.90
C TYR A 464 19.64 -12.33 -14.11
N ASP A 465 18.88 -13.42 -14.10
CA ASP A 465 19.40 -14.74 -14.33
C ASP A 465 18.77 -15.34 -15.61
N PRO A 466 19.47 -15.30 -16.74
CA PRO A 466 19.00 -15.93 -17.97
C PRO A 466 19.03 -17.46 -17.90
N THR A 467 19.62 -18.04 -16.84
CA THR A 467 19.92 -19.47 -16.71
C THR A 467 18.76 -20.36 -16.28
N GLY A 468 17.52 -19.85 -16.37
CA GLY A 468 16.31 -20.56 -16.00
C GLY A 468 16.24 -21.98 -16.57
N ILE A 469 16.56 -22.98 -15.73
CA ILE A 469 16.02 -24.33 -15.89
C ILE A 469 14.52 -24.17 -15.74
N VAL A 470 13.80 -24.25 -16.86
CA VAL A 470 12.37 -23.94 -16.93
C VAL A 470 11.53 -25.12 -16.46
N GLU A 471 12.04 -26.33 -16.61
CA GLU A 471 11.35 -27.57 -16.26
C GLU A 471 12.35 -28.58 -15.68
N SER A 472 11.96 -29.23 -14.57
CA SER A 472 12.63 -30.42 -14.02
C SER A 472 11.61 -31.55 -13.86
N GLU A 473 11.86 -32.66 -14.55
CA GLU A 473 11.05 -33.88 -14.42
C GLU A 473 11.77 -34.88 -13.51
N PRO A 474 11.18 -35.26 -12.36
CA PRO A 474 11.75 -36.26 -11.48
C PRO A 474 11.86 -37.62 -12.18
N GLY A 475 13.07 -38.15 -12.24
CA GLY A 475 13.37 -39.45 -12.82
C GLY A 475 14.31 -40.26 -11.93
N PRO A 476 14.61 -41.52 -12.29
CA PRO A 476 15.81 -42.17 -11.76
C PRO A 476 17.02 -41.23 -11.98
N PRO A 477 18.10 -41.34 -11.18
CA PRO A 477 19.34 -40.61 -11.46
C PRO A 477 19.90 -41.14 -12.78
N ASP A 478 19.44 -40.57 -13.89
CA ASP A 478 19.86 -40.90 -15.23
C ASP A 478 21.21 -40.23 -15.48
N ASP A 479 22.08 -40.98 -16.15
CA ASP A 479 23.45 -40.62 -16.48
C ASP A 479 23.53 -39.21 -17.09
N PHE A 480 24.58 -38.48 -16.72
CA PHE A 480 24.90 -37.18 -17.29
C PHE A 480 24.82 -37.23 -18.83
N GLN A 481 23.82 -36.56 -19.41
CA GLN A 481 23.51 -36.63 -20.84
C GLN A 481 23.03 -35.28 -21.36
N LEU A 482 23.45 -34.91 -22.58
CA LEU A 482 22.90 -33.80 -23.35
C LEU A 482 22.07 -34.34 -24.53
N TYR A 483 20.77 -34.10 -24.51
CA TYR A 483 19.85 -34.53 -25.56
C TYR A 483 19.93 -33.61 -26.78
N SER A 484 19.39 -34.08 -27.91
CA SER A 484 19.34 -33.28 -29.14
C SER A 484 18.56 -31.99 -28.92
N THR A 485 19.11 -30.89 -29.40
CA THR A 485 18.47 -29.58 -29.33
C THR A 485 17.22 -29.53 -30.22
N TYR A 486 16.18 -28.83 -29.75
CA TYR A 486 14.93 -28.70 -30.50
C TYR A 486 14.38 -27.26 -30.45
N PRO A 487 13.92 -26.69 -31.57
CA PRO A 487 14.01 -27.24 -32.92
C PRO A 487 15.44 -27.13 -33.49
N ASN A 488 15.80 -28.06 -34.36
CA ASN A 488 17.10 -28.08 -35.04
C ASN A 488 16.93 -28.66 -36.46
N PRO A 489 16.98 -27.85 -37.53
CA PRO A 489 17.32 -26.42 -37.52
C PRO A 489 16.30 -25.54 -36.80
N TYR A 490 16.81 -24.49 -36.14
CA TYR A 490 16.03 -23.39 -35.60
C TYR A 490 15.86 -22.30 -36.67
N HIS A 491 14.65 -21.75 -36.82
CA HIS A 491 14.38 -20.64 -37.72
C HIS A 491 14.30 -19.33 -36.93
N LEU A 492 15.06 -18.30 -37.31
CA LEU A 492 15.09 -17.03 -36.61
C LEU A 492 13.74 -16.30 -36.56
N ASN A 493 12.84 -16.58 -37.50
CA ASN A 493 11.47 -16.06 -37.52
C ASN A 493 10.46 -16.90 -36.70
N SER A 494 10.94 -17.94 -36.00
CA SER A 494 10.10 -18.77 -35.14
C SER A 494 9.75 -18.06 -33.84
N ALA A 495 8.52 -18.25 -33.36
CA ALA A 495 8.11 -17.84 -32.01
C ALA A 495 8.54 -18.83 -30.91
N ALA A 496 9.00 -20.04 -31.29
CA ALA A 496 9.47 -21.05 -30.33
C ALA A 496 10.88 -20.73 -29.84
N ARG A 497 11.25 -21.14 -28.61
CA ARG A 497 12.63 -21.07 -28.09
C ARG A 497 13.38 -22.38 -28.36
N ILE A 498 14.71 -22.31 -28.42
CA ILE A 498 15.59 -23.47 -28.50
C ILE A 498 15.64 -24.14 -27.13
N ARG A 499 15.37 -25.45 -27.10
CA ARG A 499 15.37 -26.29 -25.90
C ARG A 499 16.72 -27.00 -25.77
N PHE A 500 17.39 -26.81 -24.64
CA PHE A 500 18.56 -27.58 -24.22
C PHE A 500 18.11 -28.54 -23.12
N GLU A 501 17.87 -29.80 -23.50
CA GLU A 501 17.45 -30.82 -22.55
C GLU A 501 18.66 -31.63 -22.09
N PHE A 502 18.78 -31.86 -20.79
CA PHE A 502 19.87 -32.66 -20.22
C PHE A 502 19.45 -33.50 -19.01
N GLY A 503 20.18 -34.58 -18.76
CA GLY A 503 20.08 -35.42 -17.56
C GLY A 503 20.96 -34.88 -16.43
N GLY A 504 20.37 -34.64 -15.25
CA GLY A 504 21.04 -33.99 -14.13
C GLY A 504 20.72 -34.60 -12.75
N SER A 505 21.56 -34.28 -11.77
CA SER A 505 21.48 -34.73 -10.38
C SER A 505 21.69 -33.55 -9.43
N VAL A 506 20.94 -33.52 -8.33
CA VAL A 506 20.88 -32.40 -7.37
C VAL A 506 22.19 -32.05 -6.68
N ASN A 507 23.18 -32.95 -6.74
CA ASN A 507 24.50 -32.76 -6.12
C ASN A 507 25.54 -32.16 -7.07
N ASN A 508 25.17 -31.87 -8.33
CA ASN A 508 26.08 -31.34 -9.34
C ASN A 508 25.63 -29.95 -9.79
N LEU A 509 26.60 -29.15 -10.23
CA LEU A 509 26.37 -27.93 -10.99
C LEU A 509 26.63 -28.19 -12.46
N TYR A 510 25.85 -27.56 -13.32
CA TYR A 510 25.96 -27.70 -14.76
C TYR A 510 26.27 -26.37 -15.43
N ASP A 511 27.11 -26.39 -16.44
CA ASP A 511 27.34 -25.26 -17.33
C ASP A 511 26.85 -25.62 -18.73
N ILE A 512 26.00 -24.78 -19.34
CA ILE A 512 25.65 -24.89 -20.76
C ILE A 512 26.25 -23.71 -21.50
N VAL A 513 27.08 -23.97 -22.51
CA VAL A 513 27.74 -22.93 -23.30
C VAL A 513 27.43 -23.14 -24.78
N VAL A 514 27.02 -22.07 -25.47
CA VAL A 514 26.83 -22.08 -26.91
C VAL A 514 28.03 -21.42 -27.58
N TYR A 515 28.67 -22.12 -28.50
CA TYR A 515 29.78 -21.64 -29.31
C TYR A 515 29.39 -21.51 -30.77
N ASN A 516 29.98 -20.54 -31.48
CA ASN A 516 29.94 -20.50 -32.94
C ASN A 516 31.05 -21.39 -33.56
N VAL A 517 31.10 -21.50 -34.88
CA VAL A 517 32.09 -22.35 -35.60
C VAL A 517 33.56 -21.96 -35.40
N ILE A 518 33.85 -20.73 -34.98
CA ILE A 518 35.21 -20.27 -34.68
C ILE A 518 35.59 -20.44 -33.20
N GLY A 519 34.71 -21.03 -32.39
CA GLY A 519 34.95 -21.28 -30.97
C GLY A 519 34.69 -20.08 -30.05
N GLN A 520 34.07 -19.01 -30.55
CA GLN A 520 33.66 -17.88 -29.72
C GLN A 520 32.40 -18.25 -28.93
N LYS A 521 32.41 -17.93 -27.63
CA LYS A 521 31.23 -18.04 -26.75
C LYS A 521 30.16 -17.03 -27.16
N VAL A 522 28.96 -17.55 -27.38
CA VAL A 522 27.78 -16.79 -27.82
C VAL A 522 26.90 -16.48 -26.62
N VAL A 523 26.55 -17.51 -25.85
CA VAL A 523 25.83 -17.41 -24.57
C VAL A 523 26.32 -18.51 -23.64
N GLU A 524 26.21 -18.28 -22.34
CA GLU A 524 26.70 -19.19 -21.31
C GLU A 524 25.71 -19.18 -20.14
N PHE A 525 25.30 -20.36 -19.70
CA PHE A 525 24.44 -20.60 -18.55
C PHE A 525 25.26 -21.35 -17.51
N LYS A 526 25.76 -20.65 -16.49
CA LYS A 526 26.68 -21.21 -15.51
C LYS A 526 26.00 -21.64 -14.22
N ASN A 527 26.62 -22.57 -13.52
CA ASN A 527 26.25 -22.99 -12.16
C ASN A 527 24.77 -23.37 -12.06
N LEU A 528 24.24 -23.98 -13.11
CA LEU A 528 22.87 -24.48 -13.16
C LEU A 528 22.70 -25.53 -12.08
N ALA A 529 21.97 -25.18 -11.03
CA ALA A 529 21.59 -26.08 -9.97
C ALA A 529 20.23 -26.72 -10.30
N VAL A 530 20.14 -28.04 -10.18
CA VAL A 530 18.89 -28.77 -10.40
C VAL A 530 18.26 -29.15 -9.07
N ASN A 531 16.92 -29.10 -8.99
CA ASN A 531 16.16 -29.33 -7.75
C ASN A 531 15.61 -30.77 -7.62
N ALA A 532 15.76 -31.60 -8.65
CA ALA A 532 15.44 -33.02 -8.65
C ALA A 532 16.44 -33.77 -9.54
N ASN A 533 16.62 -35.07 -9.30
CA ASN A 533 17.32 -35.92 -10.26
C ASN A 533 16.39 -36.19 -11.45
N GLY A 534 16.92 -36.18 -12.67
CA GLY A 534 16.15 -36.50 -13.87
C GLY A 534 16.43 -35.56 -15.03
N ARG A 535 15.39 -35.19 -15.79
CA ARG A 535 15.52 -34.39 -17.01
C ARG A 535 15.27 -32.91 -16.71
N HIS A 536 16.12 -32.06 -17.28
CA HIS A 536 16.09 -30.62 -17.12
C HIS A 536 16.08 -29.93 -18.47
N VAL A 537 15.41 -28.78 -18.54
CA VAL A 537 15.29 -28.00 -19.78
C VAL A 537 15.74 -26.57 -19.54
N VAL A 538 16.70 -26.09 -20.31
CA VAL A 538 17.05 -24.66 -20.43
C VAL A 538 16.52 -24.14 -21.77
N LEU A 539 15.88 -22.97 -21.76
CA LEU A 539 15.35 -22.34 -22.97
C LEU A 539 16.22 -21.17 -23.40
N TRP A 540 16.57 -21.13 -24.68
CA TRP A 540 17.34 -20.05 -25.29
C TRP A 540 16.61 -19.44 -26.47
N ASP A 541 16.62 -18.11 -26.59
CA ASP A 541 15.92 -17.34 -27.63
C ASP A 541 16.82 -16.95 -28.81
N ALA A 542 17.93 -17.67 -28.98
CA ALA A 542 18.91 -17.45 -30.04
C ALA A 542 19.61 -16.07 -29.98
N ARG A 543 19.72 -15.46 -28.80
CA ARG A 543 20.45 -14.20 -28.58
C ARG A 543 21.80 -14.41 -27.89
N ASP A 544 22.79 -13.59 -28.23
CA ASP A 544 24.08 -13.61 -27.55
C ASP A 544 24.01 -12.96 -26.15
N ALA A 545 25.14 -12.96 -25.44
CA ALA A 545 25.25 -12.36 -24.10
C ALA A 545 24.93 -10.86 -24.04
N ASN A 546 24.93 -10.15 -25.18
CA ASN A 546 24.57 -8.73 -25.27
C ASN A 546 23.09 -8.53 -25.69
N GLY A 547 22.31 -9.60 -25.80
CA GLY A 547 20.90 -9.55 -26.21
C GLY A 547 20.69 -9.41 -27.73
N LEU A 548 21.75 -9.48 -28.55
CA LEU A 548 21.64 -9.39 -30.00
C LEU A 548 21.27 -10.74 -30.60
N LEU A 549 20.42 -10.74 -31.63
CA LEU A 549 20.09 -11.97 -32.36
C LEU A 549 21.35 -12.56 -33.00
N THR A 550 21.51 -13.87 -32.84
CA THR A 550 22.60 -14.60 -33.48
C THR A 550 22.40 -14.69 -34.99
N ALA A 551 23.52 -14.72 -35.72
CA ALA A 551 23.49 -14.90 -37.16
C ALA A 551 23.04 -16.34 -37.53
N PRO A 552 22.43 -16.55 -38.71
CA PRO A 552 22.23 -17.90 -39.24
C PRO A 552 23.58 -18.61 -39.38
N GLY A 553 23.67 -19.86 -38.96
CA GLY A 553 24.91 -20.61 -38.97
C GLY A 553 24.86 -21.90 -38.18
N VAL A 554 26.01 -22.56 -38.08
CA VAL A 554 26.21 -23.74 -37.23
C VAL A 554 26.75 -23.29 -35.87
N TYR A 555 26.21 -23.89 -34.83
CA TYR A 555 26.55 -23.65 -33.44
C TYR A 555 26.79 -24.98 -32.73
N PHE A 556 27.50 -24.93 -31.61
CA PHE A 556 27.76 -26.08 -30.75
C PHE A 556 27.33 -25.75 -29.33
N VAL A 557 26.44 -26.58 -28.79
CA VAL A 557 25.96 -26.49 -27.42
C VAL A 557 26.74 -27.49 -26.60
N GLN A 558 27.45 -27.00 -25.59
CA GLN A 558 28.28 -27.79 -24.70
C GLN A 558 27.64 -27.82 -23.32
N LEU A 559 27.45 -29.00 -22.74
CA LEU A 559 27.04 -29.21 -21.35
C LEU A 559 28.24 -29.73 -20.58
N ASP A 560 28.54 -29.11 -19.45
CA ASP A 560 29.63 -29.47 -18.55
C ASP A 560 29.10 -29.66 -17.12
N ASN A 561 29.68 -30.57 -16.35
CA ASN A 561 29.35 -30.76 -14.92
C ASN A 561 30.58 -30.72 -13.99
N GLY A 562 31.69 -30.16 -14.48
CA GLY A 562 33.00 -30.13 -13.82
C GLY A 562 33.83 -31.40 -13.98
N ILE A 563 33.23 -32.52 -14.44
CA ILE A 563 33.90 -33.82 -14.60
C ILE A 563 33.86 -34.28 -16.07
N GLN A 564 32.72 -34.07 -16.72
CA GLN A 564 32.43 -34.52 -18.06
C GLN A 564 31.87 -33.36 -18.88
N THR A 565 32.14 -33.41 -20.17
CA THR A 565 31.64 -32.45 -21.13
C THR A 565 30.96 -33.20 -22.29
N LEU A 566 29.76 -32.78 -22.67
CA LEU A 566 29.01 -33.29 -23.82
C LEU A 566 28.69 -32.16 -24.78
N THR A 567 28.71 -32.43 -26.08
CA THR A 567 28.48 -31.41 -27.11
C THR A 567 27.43 -31.87 -28.12
N GLN A 568 26.51 -30.97 -28.48
CA GLN A 568 25.51 -31.16 -29.54
C GLN A 568 25.62 -30.06 -30.60
N LYS A 569 25.40 -30.44 -31.86
CA LYS A 569 25.34 -29.49 -32.98
C LYS A 569 23.97 -28.84 -33.03
N LEU A 570 23.93 -27.53 -33.21
CA LEU A 570 22.73 -26.73 -33.45
C LEU A 570 22.87 -26.00 -34.78
N ILE A 571 21.81 -25.98 -35.58
CA ILE A 571 21.75 -25.22 -36.84
C ILE A 571 20.73 -24.11 -36.65
N ILE A 572 21.15 -22.86 -36.89
CA ILE A 572 20.28 -21.69 -36.94
C ILE A 572 20.17 -21.27 -38.40
N SER A 573 18.95 -21.10 -38.88
CA SER A 573 18.61 -20.74 -40.25
C SER A 573 17.67 -19.52 -40.27
N ARG A 574 17.56 -18.88 -41.44
CA ARG A 574 16.64 -17.75 -41.62
C ARG A 574 15.17 -18.19 -41.54
#